data_AF-A0A1M7KIN9-F1
#
_entry.id   AF-A0A1M7KIN9-F1
#
_cell.length_a   1.000
_cell.length_b   1.000
_cell.length_c   1.000
_cell.angle_alpha   90.00
_cell.angle_beta   90.00
_cell.angle_gamma   90.00
#
_symmetry.space_group_name_H-M   'P 1'
#
loop_
_entity.id
_entity.type
_entity.pdbx_description
1 polymer ?
#
loop_
_entity_poly.entity_id
_entity_poly.type
_entity_poly.pdbx_seq_one_letter_code
_entity_poly.pdbx_strand_id
1 'polypeptide(L)'
;MATELNVIAPYTKGWDSQNQYGRTEARIVRNAPNSWEVILGYDDLPDLINKINQLLTIDPDHPCLKTLEIYAHGNPVAINDLSRSDVNSWASQLKTLSWCDEASIYLSGCNTGLMRTTRITNPLVTGPIAKLLADALQFNATSFAHRIWVYGSKGYLSGSHVEGSEKTVDTFTERELALSIPPWTTTIWEKFPGGSNATGNACWIGFKNGNW
;
A
#
# COMPACT_ATOMS: atom_id res chain seq x y z
N MET A 1 19.80 16.29 9.52
CA MET A 1 18.49 15.76 9.08
C MET A 1 18.71 14.37 8.53
N ALA A 2 17.69 13.51 8.51
CA ALA A 2 17.86 12.11 8.10
C ALA A 2 18.16 12.04 6.60
N THR A 3 19.03 11.12 6.20
CA THR A 3 19.57 11.07 4.85
C THR A 3 18.67 10.37 3.82
N GLU A 4 17.43 10.12 4.21
CA GLU A 4 16.56 9.12 3.61
C GLU A 4 15.12 9.58 3.81
N LEU A 5 14.37 9.77 2.71
CA LEU A 5 12.99 10.21 2.73
C LEU A 5 12.07 9.01 3.00
N ASN A 6 11.18 9.14 3.99
CA ASN A 6 10.10 8.19 4.24
C ASN A 6 8.77 8.91 4.00
N VAL A 7 7.88 8.30 3.23
CA VAL A 7 6.62 8.90 2.81
C VAL A 7 5.47 7.97 3.14
N ILE A 8 4.40 8.52 3.74
CA ILE A 8 3.07 7.93 3.65
C ILE A 8 2.17 8.79 2.78
N ALA A 9 1.40 8.14 1.92
CA ALA A 9 0.44 8.76 1.04
C ALA A 9 -0.94 8.10 1.19
N PRO A 10 -1.88 8.71 1.93
CA PRO A 10 -3.28 8.31 1.91
C PRO A 10 -3.96 8.71 0.60
N TYR A 11 -4.39 7.72 -0.19
CA TYR A 11 -5.08 7.98 -1.45
C TYR A 11 -6.41 8.69 -1.20
N THR A 12 -6.74 9.71 -1.97
CA THR A 12 -7.96 10.52 -1.74
C THR A 12 -9.25 9.83 -2.16
N LYS A 13 -9.19 9.00 -3.21
CA LYS A 13 -10.38 8.37 -3.80
C LYS A 13 -10.61 6.97 -3.22
N GLY A 14 -11.79 6.40 -3.46
CA GLY A 14 -12.08 5.01 -3.09
C GLY A 14 -12.46 4.74 -1.64
N TRP A 15 -12.63 5.78 -0.80
CA TRP A 15 -13.24 5.65 0.53
C TRP A 15 -14.77 5.61 0.43
N ASP A 16 -15.42 4.95 1.39
CA ASP A 16 -16.89 4.86 1.45
C ASP A 16 -17.53 6.25 1.66
N SER A 17 -16.77 7.20 2.20
CA SER A 17 -17.19 8.61 2.31
C SER A 17 -16.02 9.58 2.51
N GLN A 18 -16.26 10.85 2.19
CA GLN A 18 -15.32 11.94 2.51
C GLN A 18 -15.01 12.04 4.02
N ASN A 19 -15.99 11.73 4.88
CA ASN A 19 -15.80 11.72 6.32
C ASN A 19 -14.84 10.61 6.78
N GLN A 20 -14.87 9.45 6.13
CA GLN A 20 -13.93 8.37 6.41
C GLN A 20 -12.52 8.75 5.97
N TYR A 21 -12.36 9.32 4.77
CA TYR A 21 -11.07 9.87 4.32
C TYR A 21 -10.54 10.91 5.31
N GLY A 22 -11.35 11.93 5.65
CA GLY A 22 -10.92 13.00 6.56
C GLY A 22 -10.53 12.50 7.96
N ARG A 23 -11.21 11.46 8.48
CA ARG A 23 -10.80 10.81 9.74
C ARG A 23 -9.47 10.06 9.61
N THR A 24 -9.28 9.35 8.50
CA THR A 24 -8.02 8.64 8.20
C THR A 24 -6.87 9.63 8.06
N GLU A 25 -7.05 10.69 7.26
CA GLU A 25 -6.07 11.76 7.06
C GLU A 25 -5.68 12.40 8.40
N ALA A 26 -6.67 12.87 9.18
CA ALA A 26 -6.43 13.49 10.47
C ALA A 26 -5.83 12.54 11.53
N ARG A 27 -5.92 11.23 11.31
CA ARG A 27 -5.25 10.22 12.14
C ARG A 27 -3.78 10.10 11.73
N ILE A 28 -3.50 9.90 10.45
CA ILE A 28 -2.15 9.77 9.90
C ILE A 28 -1.32 11.01 10.20
N VAL A 29 -1.83 12.21 9.88
CA VAL A 29 -1.11 13.48 10.13
C VAL A 29 -0.73 13.67 11.60
N ARG A 30 -1.56 13.17 12.52
CA ARG A 30 -1.34 13.30 13.97
C ARG A 30 -0.32 12.31 14.52
N ASN A 31 -0.28 11.12 13.94
CA ASN A 31 0.43 9.97 14.49
C ASN A 31 1.71 9.62 13.72
N ALA A 32 1.88 10.12 12.49
CA ALA A 32 3.10 9.91 11.72
C ALA A 32 4.30 10.51 12.47
N PRO A 33 5.42 9.78 12.62
CA PRO A 33 6.61 10.32 13.24
C PRO A 33 7.16 11.51 12.46
N ASN A 34 7.83 12.46 13.13
CA ASN A 34 8.44 13.63 12.49
C ASN A 34 9.52 13.31 11.43
N SER A 35 9.96 12.05 11.34
CA SER A 35 10.89 11.56 10.32
C SER A 35 10.19 11.08 9.03
N TRP A 36 8.87 11.21 8.96
CA TRP A 36 8.04 10.84 7.81
C TRP A 36 7.35 12.06 7.24
N GLU A 37 7.35 12.14 5.92
CA GLU A 37 6.55 13.09 5.17
C GLU A 37 5.18 12.49 4.87
N VAL A 38 4.14 13.33 4.98
CA VAL A 38 2.75 12.94 4.70
C VAL A 38 2.31 13.62 3.42
N ILE A 39 2.10 12.85 2.36
CA ILE A 39 1.60 13.37 1.08
C ILE A 39 0.08 13.30 1.06
N LEU A 40 -0.55 14.46 1.19
CA LEU A 40 -2.00 14.60 1.15
C LEU A 40 -2.52 14.96 -0.25
N GLY A 41 -3.80 14.64 -0.46
CA GLY A 41 -4.52 15.14 -1.62
C GLY A 41 -4.01 14.60 -2.95
N TYR A 42 -3.42 13.40 -2.99
CA TYR A 42 -3.01 12.79 -4.25
C TYR A 42 -4.11 11.89 -4.81
N ASP A 43 -4.33 12.02 -6.12
CA ASP A 43 -5.52 11.55 -6.82
C ASP A 43 -5.25 10.47 -7.86
N ASP A 44 -3.98 10.29 -8.21
CA ASP A 44 -3.43 9.27 -9.10
C ASP A 44 -1.90 9.14 -8.90
N LEU A 45 -1.31 8.09 -9.47
CA LEU A 45 0.14 7.88 -9.38
C LEU A 45 0.98 9.04 -9.95
N PRO A 46 0.73 9.61 -11.15
CA PRO A 46 1.50 10.74 -11.64
C PRO A 46 1.59 11.91 -10.66
N ASP A 47 0.48 12.27 -9.99
CA ASP A 47 0.48 13.30 -8.97
C ASP A 47 1.30 12.90 -7.73
N LEU A 48 1.19 11.65 -7.27
CA LEU A 48 2.03 11.13 -6.18
C LEU A 48 3.53 11.23 -6.52
N ILE A 49 3.93 10.81 -7.72
CA ILE A 49 5.32 10.89 -8.20
C ILE A 49 5.80 12.34 -8.20
N ASN A 50 4.98 13.27 -8.70
CA ASN A 50 5.33 14.69 -8.73
C ASN A 50 5.54 15.26 -7.32
N LYS A 51 4.67 14.93 -6.36
CA LYS A 51 4.78 15.39 -4.97
C LYS A 51 6.01 14.79 -4.27
N ILE A 52 6.32 13.51 -4.50
CA ILE A 52 7.55 12.89 -3.98
C ILE A 52 8.78 13.58 -4.56
N ASN A 53 8.82 13.83 -5.87
CA ASN A 53 9.94 14.52 -6.50
C ASN A 53 10.13 15.94 -5.95
N GLN A 54 9.04 16.67 -5.67
CA GLN A 54 9.12 17.97 -5.00
C GLN A 54 9.77 17.85 -3.61
N LEU A 55 9.39 16.87 -2.79
CA LEU A 55 10.01 16.64 -1.48
C LEU A 55 11.51 16.30 -1.61
N LEU A 56 11.87 15.44 -2.56
CA LEU A 56 13.26 15.09 -2.84
C LEU A 56 14.11 16.29 -3.31
N THR A 57 13.49 17.33 -3.88
CA THR A 57 14.21 18.58 -4.26
C THR A 57 14.37 19.58 -3.12
N ILE A 58 13.56 19.47 -2.05
CA ILE A 58 13.57 20.43 -0.92
C ILE A 58 14.69 20.12 0.07
N ASP A 59 15.10 18.85 0.22
CA ASP A 59 16.27 18.43 1.00
C ASP A 59 17.42 18.01 0.05
N PRO A 60 18.20 18.98 -0.46
CA PRO A 60 19.25 18.72 -1.44
C PRO A 60 20.42 17.90 -0.88
N ASP A 61 20.53 17.77 0.43
CA ASP A 61 21.68 17.12 1.05
C ASP A 61 21.54 15.59 1.03
N HIS A 62 20.31 15.04 0.83
CA HIS A 62 20.08 13.60 0.95
C HIS A 62 18.92 13.02 0.10
N PRO A 63 18.96 13.14 -1.24
CA PRO A 63 17.79 12.90 -2.08
C PRO A 63 17.61 11.42 -2.46
N CYS A 64 17.16 10.59 -1.52
CA CYS A 64 16.65 9.26 -1.88
C CYS A 64 15.43 8.86 -1.07
N LEU A 65 14.48 8.19 -1.73
CA LEU A 65 13.29 7.62 -1.15
C LEU A 65 13.61 6.25 -0.55
N LYS A 66 13.46 6.13 0.77
CA LYS A 66 13.71 4.92 1.54
C LYS A 66 12.46 4.08 1.73
N THR A 67 11.35 4.74 2.07
CA THR A 67 10.08 4.07 2.30
C THR A 67 8.95 4.83 1.64
N LEU A 68 8.11 4.11 0.91
CA LEU A 68 6.85 4.61 0.39
C LEU A 68 5.71 3.74 0.92
N GLU A 69 4.84 4.30 1.75
CA GLU A 69 3.61 3.66 2.17
C GLU A 69 2.40 4.26 1.44
N ILE A 70 1.69 3.42 0.69
CA ILE A 70 0.44 3.78 0.01
C ILE A 70 -0.71 3.28 0.87
N TYR A 71 -1.42 4.21 1.49
CA TYR A 71 -2.54 3.91 2.39
C TYR A 71 -3.87 4.04 1.65
N ALA A 72 -4.51 2.91 1.42
CA ALA A 72 -5.57 2.78 0.44
C ALA A 72 -6.44 1.55 0.70
N HIS A 73 -7.67 1.53 0.17
CA HIS A 73 -8.40 0.28 0.09
C HIS A 73 -7.71 -0.67 -0.88
N GLY A 74 -7.72 -1.96 -0.54
CA GLY A 74 -7.01 -2.96 -1.30
C GLY A 74 -7.64 -4.33 -1.20
N ASN A 75 -7.22 -5.17 -2.12
CA ASN A 75 -7.52 -6.59 -2.18
C ASN A 75 -6.34 -7.29 -2.90
N PRO A 76 -6.38 -8.63 -3.07
CA PRO A 76 -5.30 -9.35 -3.73
C PRO A 76 -4.91 -8.85 -5.13
N VAL A 77 -5.80 -8.21 -5.89
CA VAL A 77 -5.56 -7.86 -7.31
C VAL A 77 -5.52 -6.35 -7.59
N ALA A 78 -5.79 -5.53 -6.57
CA ALA A 78 -5.77 -4.08 -6.71
C ALA A 78 -5.56 -3.39 -5.36
N ILE A 79 -4.95 -2.21 -5.39
CA ILE A 79 -4.95 -1.23 -4.32
C ILE A 79 -5.33 0.11 -4.94
N ASN A 80 -6.60 0.46 -4.80
CA ASN A 80 -7.22 1.61 -5.44
C ASN A 80 -6.89 1.75 -6.95
N ASP A 81 -6.17 2.81 -7.35
CA ASP A 81 -5.79 3.12 -8.73
C ASP A 81 -4.67 2.24 -9.30
N LEU A 82 -3.98 1.46 -8.45
CA LEU A 82 -3.19 0.33 -8.91
C LEU A 82 -4.08 -0.89 -9.04
N SER A 83 -4.47 -1.21 -10.27
CA SER A 83 -5.00 -2.54 -10.58
C SER A 83 -3.90 -3.41 -11.19
N ARG A 84 -4.10 -4.73 -11.16
CA ARG A 84 -3.21 -5.69 -11.85
C ARG A 84 -2.93 -5.35 -13.33
N SER A 85 -3.85 -4.72 -14.07
CA SER A 85 -3.62 -4.36 -15.48
C SER A 85 -2.66 -3.19 -15.63
N ASP A 86 -2.53 -2.38 -14.57
CA ASP A 86 -1.76 -1.14 -14.57
C ASP A 86 -0.39 -1.29 -13.92
N VAL A 87 -0.10 -2.46 -13.33
CA VAL A 87 1.15 -2.76 -12.59
C VAL A 87 2.41 -2.38 -13.37
N ASN A 88 2.48 -2.69 -14.68
CA ASN A 88 3.67 -2.36 -15.48
C ASN A 88 3.81 -0.85 -15.70
N SER A 89 2.70 -0.14 -15.91
CA SER A 89 2.69 1.32 -16.01
C SER A 89 3.12 1.95 -14.70
N TRP A 90 2.58 1.45 -13.59
CA TRP A 90 2.95 1.83 -12.24
C TRP A 90 4.43 1.62 -11.94
N ALA A 91 4.94 0.43 -12.23
CA ALA A 91 6.36 0.12 -12.04
C ALA A 91 7.25 1.03 -12.88
N SER A 92 6.87 1.30 -14.14
CA SER A 92 7.60 2.24 -15.00
C SER A 92 7.68 3.64 -14.40
N GLN A 93 6.57 4.15 -13.85
CA GLN A 93 6.52 5.46 -13.20
C GLN A 93 7.29 5.49 -11.89
N LEU A 94 7.15 4.46 -11.04
CA LEU A 94 7.90 4.36 -9.78
C LEU A 94 9.41 4.28 -10.01
N LYS A 95 9.87 3.65 -11.09
CA LYS A 95 11.31 3.62 -11.46
C LYS A 95 11.90 4.99 -11.79
N THR A 96 11.08 6.02 -11.97
CA THR A 96 11.55 7.40 -12.21
C THR A 96 11.92 8.15 -10.93
N LEU A 97 11.56 7.64 -9.76
CA LEU A 97 11.92 8.24 -8.48
C LEU A 97 13.39 7.96 -8.13
N SER A 98 14.00 8.89 -7.39
CA SER A 98 15.33 8.68 -6.79
C SER A 98 15.19 7.77 -5.57
N TRP A 99 15.34 6.45 -5.74
CA TRP A 99 15.28 5.49 -4.64
C TRP A 99 16.63 5.36 -3.93
N CYS A 100 16.60 5.04 -2.63
CA CYS A 100 17.81 4.57 -1.95
C CYS A 100 18.23 3.18 -2.49
N ASP A 101 19.47 2.77 -2.24
CA ASP A 101 19.99 1.46 -2.69
C ASP A 101 19.13 0.30 -2.16
N GLU A 102 18.68 0.41 -0.92
CA GLU A 102 17.72 -0.49 -0.29
C GLU A 102 16.51 0.31 0.17
N ALA A 103 15.33 -0.03 -0.35
CA ALA A 103 14.09 0.68 -0.10
C ALA A 103 12.90 -0.26 0.05
N SER A 104 11.79 0.27 0.57
CA SER A 104 10.56 -0.48 0.83
C SER A 104 9.32 0.25 0.32
N ILE A 105 8.38 -0.51 -0.23
CA ILE A 105 7.05 -0.05 -0.61
C ILE A 105 6.03 -0.83 0.20
N TYR A 106 5.16 -0.16 0.95
CA TYR A 106 4.06 -0.77 1.69
C TYR A 106 2.74 -0.48 0.97
N LEU A 107 2.05 -1.53 0.55
CA LEU A 107 0.71 -1.46 -0.02
C LEU A 107 -0.32 -1.69 1.11
N SER A 108 -0.59 -0.64 1.87
CA SER A 108 -1.43 -0.63 3.08
C SER A 108 -2.92 -0.65 2.76
N GLY A 109 -3.33 -1.69 2.05
CA GLY A 109 -4.72 -2.09 1.84
C GLY A 109 -4.93 -3.55 2.23
N CYS A 110 -6.19 -3.96 2.40
CA CYS A 110 -6.54 -5.31 2.87
C CYS A 110 -6.06 -6.40 1.89
N ASN A 111 -5.49 -7.48 2.43
CA ASN A 111 -5.14 -8.70 1.69
C ASN A 111 -4.21 -8.50 0.46
N THR A 112 -3.51 -7.38 0.35
CA THR A 112 -2.67 -7.04 -0.82
C THR A 112 -1.46 -7.97 -0.95
N GLY A 113 -1.08 -8.66 0.12
CA GLY A 113 -0.04 -9.69 0.15
C GLY A 113 -0.54 -11.13 -0.03
N LEU A 114 -1.86 -11.34 -0.16
CA LEU A 114 -2.46 -12.67 -0.29
C LEU A 114 -2.83 -13.01 -1.73
N MET A 115 -2.77 -14.30 -2.08
CA MET A 115 -3.29 -14.80 -3.35
C MET A 115 -4.82 -14.65 -3.38
N ARG A 116 -5.37 -14.27 -4.53
CA ARG A 116 -6.82 -14.40 -4.74
C ARG A 116 -7.15 -15.89 -4.91
N THR A 117 -7.88 -16.47 -3.98
CA THR A 117 -8.30 -17.87 -4.08
C THR A 117 -9.61 -17.99 -4.82
N THR A 118 -9.54 -17.92 -6.15
CA THR A 118 -10.64 -18.37 -7.01
C THR A 118 -10.31 -19.75 -7.56
N ARG A 119 -11.33 -20.59 -7.84
CA ARG A 119 -11.16 -21.81 -8.65
C ARG A 119 -10.59 -21.53 -10.05
N ILE A 120 -10.59 -20.25 -10.44
CA ILE A 120 -9.99 -19.73 -11.65
C ILE A 120 -8.48 -19.60 -11.41
N THR A 121 -7.71 -20.50 -12.01
CA THR A 121 -6.23 -20.52 -12.03
C THR A 121 -5.63 -19.57 -13.07
N ASN A 122 -6.43 -18.69 -13.67
CA ASN A 122 -5.93 -17.75 -14.66
C ASN A 122 -4.98 -16.76 -13.96
N PRO A 123 -3.67 -16.74 -14.29
CA PRO A 123 -2.70 -15.84 -13.68
C PRO A 123 -3.06 -14.37 -13.93
N LEU A 124 -3.88 -14.09 -14.96
CA LEU A 124 -4.49 -12.81 -15.23
C LEU A 124 -5.68 -12.47 -14.31
N VAL A 125 -5.93 -13.15 -13.19
CA VAL A 125 -6.90 -12.70 -12.17
C VAL A 125 -6.44 -13.03 -10.76
N THR A 126 -5.18 -13.45 -10.61
CA THR A 126 -4.59 -13.85 -9.33
C THR A 126 -3.68 -12.77 -8.77
N GLY A 127 -3.90 -12.42 -7.50
CA GLY A 127 -2.93 -11.69 -6.69
C GLY A 127 -1.72 -12.54 -6.27
N PRO A 128 -0.87 -12.07 -5.34
CA PRO A 128 -0.96 -10.78 -4.67
C PRO A 128 -0.40 -9.63 -5.50
N ILE A 129 -1.09 -8.49 -5.47
CA ILE A 129 -0.72 -7.25 -6.16
C ILE A 129 0.66 -6.75 -5.71
N ALA A 130 1.02 -6.95 -4.43
CA ALA A 130 2.34 -6.62 -3.92
C ALA A 130 3.45 -7.41 -4.63
N LYS A 131 3.24 -8.71 -4.86
CA LYS A 131 4.20 -9.53 -5.64
C LYS A 131 4.26 -9.09 -7.09
N LEU A 132 3.10 -8.85 -7.71
CA LEU A 132 3.05 -8.39 -9.11
C LEU A 132 3.84 -7.09 -9.30
N LEU A 133 3.70 -6.14 -8.36
CA LEU A 133 4.46 -4.90 -8.38
C LEU A 133 5.95 -5.13 -8.17
N ALA A 134 6.35 -5.99 -7.21
CA ALA A 134 7.76 -6.35 -7.01
C ALA A 134 8.39 -6.95 -8.27
N ASP A 135 7.68 -7.89 -8.90
CA ASP A 135 8.14 -8.56 -10.13
C ASP A 135 8.29 -7.55 -11.29
N ALA A 136 7.39 -6.55 -11.40
CA ALA A 136 7.49 -5.50 -12.41
C ALA A 136 8.59 -4.45 -12.12
N LEU A 137 8.92 -4.25 -10.84
CA LEU A 137 10.03 -3.43 -10.36
C LEU A 137 11.40 -4.12 -10.44
N GLN A 138 11.53 -5.18 -11.25
CA GLN A 138 12.72 -6.03 -11.34
C GLN A 138 14.04 -5.26 -11.25
N PHE A 139 14.86 -5.63 -10.27
CA PHE A 139 16.23 -5.18 -10.09
C PHE A 139 17.05 -5.49 -11.33
N ASN A 140 17.78 -4.47 -11.79
CA ASN A 140 18.72 -4.59 -12.88
C ASN A 140 19.91 -3.69 -12.57
N ALA A 141 21.10 -4.28 -12.39
CA ALA A 141 22.30 -3.54 -12.03
C ALA A 141 22.66 -2.40 -13.02
N THR A 142 22.17 -2.46 -14.25
CA THR A 142 22.46 -1.48 -15.30
C THR A 142 21.37 -0.42 -15.45
N SER A 143 20.09 -0.77 -15.23
CA SER A 143 18.95 0.12 -15.54
C SER A 143 18.03 0.44 -14.36
N PHE A 144 18.11 -0.31 -13.26
CA PHE A 144 17.35 -0.06 -12.03
C PHE A 144 18.03 -0.77 -10.85
N ALA A 145 19.12 -0.19 -10.37
CA ALA A 145 20.02 -0.81 -9.39
C ALA A 145 19.55 -0.62 -7.92
N HIS A 146 18.24 -0.67 -7.68
CA HIS A 146 17.64 -0.50 -6.36
C HIS A 146 17.00 -1.79 -5.87
N ARG A 147 17.38 -2.21 -4.66
CA ARG A 147 16.84 -3.39 -3.97
C ARG A 147 15.55 -2.97 -3.26
N ILE A 148 14.42 -3.33 -3.85
CA ILE A 148 13.10 -2.93 -3.33
C ILE A 148 12.38 -4.14 -2.76
N TRP A 149 11.94 -4.00 -1.52
CA TRP A 149 10.91 -4.86 -0.95
C TRP A 149 9.54 -4.23 -1.16
N VAL A 150 8.59 -4.98 -1.72
CA VAL A 150 7.18 -4.60 -1.75
C VAL A 150 6.43 -5.44 -0.73
N TYR A 151 5.78 -4.78 0.22
CA TYR A 151 5.01 -5.38 1.29
C TYR A 151 3.52 -5.28 0.99
N GLY A 152 2.81 -6.39 1.16
CA GLY A 152 1.35 -6.43 1.17
C GLY A 152 0.83 -6.99 2.49
N SER A 153 -0.40 -6.64 2.86
CA SER A 153 -0.99 -7.08 4.12
C SER A 153 -1.54 -8.50 4.07
N LYS A 154 -1.54 -9.19 5.21
CA LYS A 154 -2.00 -10.58 5.39
C LYS A 154 -3.38 -10.72 6.04
N GLY A 155 -4.30 -9.82 5.71
CA GLY A 155 -5.67 -9.89 6.21
C GLY A 155 -6.43 -8.59 5.97
N TYR A 156 -7.57 -8.45 6.64
CA TYR A 156 -8.28 -7.17 6.74
C TYR A 156 -7.46 -6.24 7.62
N LEU A 157 -6.76 -5.31 6.97
CA LEU A 157 -5.82 -4.41 7.61
C LEU A 157 -6.56 -3.22 8.24
N SER A 158 -6.13 -2.87 9.44
CA SER A 158 -6.43 -1.60 10.10
C SER A 158 -5.12 -1.00 10.62
N GLY A 159 -5.05 0.34 10.70
CA GLY A 159 -3.80 1.03 11.00
C GLY A 159 -2.81 0.99 9.83
N SER A 160 -1.67 1.64 10.00
CA SER A 160 -0.60 1.79 9.00
C SER A 160 0.74 1.40 9.60
N HIS A 161 1.73 1.11 8.75
CA HIS A 161 3.09 0.81 9.18
C HIS A 161 3.76 2.06 9.76
N VAL A 162 3.59 3.24 9.14
CA VAL A 162 4.13 4.51 9.64
C VAL A 162 3.66 4.84 11.06
N GLU A 163 2.41 4.52 11.40
CA GLU A 163 1.85 4.75 12.74
C GLU A 163 2.27 3.68 13.75
N GLY A 164 2.87 2.57 13.30
CA GLY A 164 3.15 1.38 14.13
C GLY A 164 1.88 0.78 14.76
N SER A 165 0.74 0.98 14.10
CA SER A 165 -0.60 0.63 14.61
C SER A 165 -1.25 -0.49 13.81
N GLU A 166 -0.51 -1.10 12.89
CA GLU A 166 -1.03 -2.09 11.98
C GLU A 166 -1.53 -3.34 12.72
N LYS A 167 -2.72 -3.76 12.31
CA LYS A 167 -3.37 -4.97 12.76
C LYS A 167 -4.12 -5.59 11.60
N THR A 168 -3.86 -6.86 11.34
CA THR A 168 -4.70 -7.66 10.46
C THR A 168 -5.65 -8.52 11.28
N VAL A 169 -6.89 -8.61 10.83
CA VAL A 169 -7.80 -9.67 11.25
C VAL A 169 -8.06 -10.60 10.06
N ASP A 170 -8.22 -11.89 10.33
CA ASP A 170 -8.45 -12.87 9.28
C ASP A 170 -9.91 -12.95 8.86
N THR A 171 -10.84 -12.44 9.67
CA THR A 171 -12.26 -12.30 9.34
C THR A 171 -12.75 -10.94 9.80
N PHE A 172 -13.64 -10.32 9.02
CA PHE A 172 -14.20 -9.01 9.33
C PHE A 172 -15.72 -9.06 9.18
N THR A 173 -16.44 -8.53 10.18
CA THR A 173 -17.89 -8.40 10.11
C THR A 173 -18.24 -6.93 9.99
N GLU A 174 -18.84 -6.59 8.88
CA GLU A 174 -19.32 -5.24 8.60
C GLU A 174 -20.82 -5.16 8.86
N ARG A 175 -21.24 -4.09 9.54
CA ARG A 175 -22.65 -3.81 9.77
C ARG A 175 -22.99 -2.47 9.16
N GLU A 176 -23.88 -2.46 8.18
CA GLU A 176 -24.35 -1.25 7.52
C GLU A 176 -25.81 -1.01 7.88
N LEU A 177 -26.21 0.26 7.95
CA LEU A 177 -27.62 0.61 8.12
C LEU A 177 -28.38 0.25 6.85
N ALA A 178 -29.50 -0.45 7.02
CA ALA A 178 -30.37 -0.85 5.93
C ALA A 178 -31.80 -0.35 6.17
N LEU A 179 -32.54 -0.08 5.09
CA LEU A 179 -33.96 0.30 5.16
C LEU A 179 -34.89 -0.91 5.45
N SER A 180 -34.34 -2.03 5.91
CA SER A 180 -35.03 -3.28 6.23
C SER A 180 -35.34 -3.41 7.74
N ILE A 181 -36.07 -4.45 8.14
CA ILE A 181 -36.18 -4.88 9.55
C ILE A 181 -35.53 -6.27 9.67
N PRO A 182 -34.44 -6.43 10.46
CA PRO A 182 -33.77 -5.40 11.24
C PRO A 182 -33.06 -4.34 10.37
N PRO A 183 -32.83 -3.12 10.89
CA PRO A 183 -32.29 -1.98 10.13
C PRO A 183 -30.78 -2.06 9.90
N TRP A 184 -30.25 -3.29 9.80
CA TRP A 184 -28.85 -3.54 9.52
C TRP A 184 -28.68 -4.74 8.61
N THR A 185 -27.84 -4.57 7.59
CA THR A 185 -27.21 -5.68 6.87
C THR A 185 -25.92 -6.06 7.60
N THR A 186 -25.63 -7.36 7.65
CA THR A 186 -24.36 -7.86 8.18
C THR A 186 -23.63 -8.59 7.06
N THR A 187 -22.50 -8.05 6.63
CA THR A 187 -21.61 -8.69 5.66
C THR A 187 -20.48 -9.36 6.43
N ILE A 188 -20.38 -10.69 6.31
CA ILE A 188 -19.27 -11.45 6.86
C ILE A 188 -18.23 -11.61 5.75
N TRP A 189 -17.12 -10.92 5.92
CA TRP A 189 -15.96 -11.04 5.06
C TRP A 189 -15.14 -12.23 5.56
N GLU A 190 -15.28 -13.34 4.85
CA GLU A 190 -14.62 -14.60 5.18
C GLU A 190 -13.10 -14.52 5.04
N LYS A 191 -12.43 -15.44 5.71
CA LYS A 191 -10.99 -15.54 5.69
C LYS A 191 -10.43 -15.80 4.31
N PHE A 192 -9.61 -14.86 3.83
CA PHE A 192 -8.72 -15.12 2.71
C PHE A 192 -7.72 -16.21 3.09
N PRO A 193 -7.49 -17.23 2.23
CA PRO A 193 -6.46 -18.23 2.48
C PRO A 193 -5.08 -17.60 2.67
N GLY A 194 -4.39 -18.00 3.74
CA GLY A 194 -3.14 -17.35 4.20
C GLY A 194 -3.35 -16.13 5.12
N GLY A 195 -4.60 -15.63 5.24
CA GLY A 195 -4.95 -14.57 6.17
C GLY A 195 -4.73 -14.96 7.63
N SER A 196 -4.29 -14.02 8.46
CA SER A 196 -4.08 -14.27 9.89
C SER A 196 -4.28 -13.03 10.74
N ASN A 197 -4.71 -13.26 11.98
CA ASN A 197 -4.72 -12.24 13.02
C ASN A 197 -3.26 -11.90 13.38
N ALA A 198 -2.85 -10.65 13.25
CA ALA A 198 -1.50 -10.21 13.55
C ALA A 198 -1.46 -8.73 13.91
N THR A 199 -0.32 -8.30 14.46
CA THR A 199 0.00 -6.91 14.77
C THR A 199 1.44 -6.61 14.40
N GLY A 200 1.77 -5.34 14.17
CA GLY A 200 3.11 -4.90 13.82
C GLY A 200 3.63 -5.56 12.52
N ASN A 201 4.95 -5.75 12.45
CA ASN A 201 5.63 -6.34 11.29
C ASN A 201 5.08 -7.69 10.83
N ALA A 202 4.45 -8.44 11.74
CA ALA A 202 3.85 -9.71 11.38
C ALA A 202 2.74 -9.50 10.33
N CYS A 203 2.04 -8.36 10.29
CA CYS A 203 0.96 -8.05 9.34
C CYS A 203 1.37 -8.08 7.86
N TRP A 204 2.67 -8.06 7.56
CA TRP A 204 3.18 -7.84 6.22
C TRP A 204 3.83 -9.08 5.62
N ILE A 205 3.63 -9.27 4.32
CA ILE A 205 4.34 -10.24 3.49
C ILE A 205 5.20 -9.44 2.52
N GLY A 206 6.52 -9.63 2.58
CA GLY A 206 7.48 -8.95 1.72
C GLY A 206 7.82 -9.75 0.46
N PHE A 207 7.92 -9.05 -0.66
CA PHE A 207 8.35 -9.59 -1.95
C PHE A 207 9.53 -8.78 -2.47
N LYS A 208 10.67 -9.44 -2.75
CA LYS A 208 11.83 -8.79 -3.38
C LYS A 208 11.56 -8.52 -4.85
N ASN A 209 12.06 -7.40 -5.37
CA ASN A 209 12.07 -7.09 -6.80
C ASN A 209 13.15 -7.89 -7.57
N GLY A 210 13.18 -9.22 -7.46
CA GLY A 210 14.15 -10.09 -8.12
C GLY A 210 15.15 -10.74 -7.17
N ASN A 211 16.20 -11.34 -7.73
CA ASN A 211 17.23 -12.06 -6.99
C ASN A 211 18.44 -11.15 -6.74
N TRP A 212 18.65 -10.82 -5.47
CA TRP A 212 19.78 -10.07 -4.94
C TRP A 212 19.93 -10.33 -3.44
#